data_AF-M7NQU3-F1
#
_entry.id   AF-M7NQU3-F1
#
_cell.length_a   1.000
_cell.length_b   1.000
_cell.length_c   1.000
_cell.angle_alpha   90.00
_cell.angle_beta   90.00
_cell.angle_gamma   90.00
#
_symmetry.space_group_name_H-M   'P 1'
#
loop_
_entity.id
_entity.type
_entity.pdbx_description
1 polymer ?
#
loop_
_entity_poly.entity_id
_entity_poly.type
_entity_poly.pdbx_seq_one_letter_code
_entity_poly.pdbx_strand_id
1 'polypeptide(L)' 'MPRKNKVPYYQKLFQENTHLPVYFRTPRSKLMIYPYLALWGLSLVGSLWGVMNLVRVFSLINKD' A
#
# COMPACT_ATOMS: atom_id res chain seq x y z
N MET A 1 10.44 -14.63 -33.71
CA MET A 1 10.02 -13.23 -33.95
C MET A 1 10.55 -12.36 -32.82
N PRO A 2 11.15 -11.18 -33.08
CA PRO A 2 11.65 -10.31 -32.02
C PRO A 2 10.50 -9.71 -31.19
N ARG A 3 10.71 -9.59 -29.88
CA ARG A 3 9.71 -9.02 -28.94
C ARG A 3 9.38 -7.58 -29.36
N LYS A 4 8.10 -7.28 -29.56
CA LYS A 4 7.65 -5.91 -29.88
C LYS A 4 8.03 -4.94 -28.77
N ASN A 5 8.64 -3.81 -29.14
CA ASN A 5 8.95 -2.73 -28.20
C ASN A 5 7.65 -2.12 -27.66
N LYS A 6 7.48 -2.11 -26.33
CA LYS A 6 6.32 -1.55 -25.63
C LYS A 6 6.59 -0.16 -25.03
N VAL A 7 7.81 0.38 -25.17
CA VAL A 7 8.19 1.68 -24.58
C VAL A 7 7.29 2.82 -25.06
N PRO A 8 7.02 3.00 -26.37
CA PRO A 8 6.16 4.09 -26.84
C PRO A 8 4.73 4.01 -26.29
N TYR A 9 4.22 2.79 -26.10
CA TYR A 9 2.91 2.54 -25.51
C TYR A 9 2.84 3.06 -24.07
N TYR A 10 3.85 2.74 -23.24
CA TYR A 10 3.88 3.22 -21.86
C TYR A 10 4.16 4.72 -21.79
N GLN A 11 5.04 5.27 -22.63
CA GLN A 11 5.26 6.72 -22.68
C GLN A 11 3.96 7.49 -22.90
N LYS A 12 3.15 7.08 -23.89
CA LYS A 12 1.83 7.67 -24.14
C LYS A 12 0.89 7.49 -22.95
N LEU A 13 0.78 6.28 -22.40
CA LEU A 13 -0.08 5.99 -21.25
C LEU A 13 0.22 6.88 -20.03
N PHE A 14 1.50 7.12 -19.73
CA PHE A 14 1.91 7.93 -18.57
C PHE A 14 1.80 9.44 -18.82
N GLN A 15 1.84 9.88 -20.09
CA GLN A 15 1.66 11.28 -20.51
C GLN A 15 0.18 11.67 -20.63
N GLU A 16 -0.71 10.75 -20.99
CA GLU A 16 -2.16 11.00 -21.07
C GLU A 16 -2.81 11.15 -19.68
N ASN A 17 -2.31 10.42 -18.68
CA ASN A 17 -2.89 10.36 -17.34
C ASN A 17 -2.15 11.23 -16.31
N THR A 18 -1.79 12.46 -16.68
CA THR A 18 -1.05 13.39 -15.79
C THR A 18 -1.82 13.78 -14.54
N HIS A 19 -3.15 13.81 -14.61
CA HIS A 19 -4.03 14.07 -13.47
C HIS A 19 -3.98 12.98 -12.39
N LEU A 20 -3.48 11.79 -12.72
CA LEU A 20 -3.30 10.70 -11.76
C LEU A 20 -1.88 10.71 -11.17
N PRO A 21 -1.73 10.38 -9.88
CA PRO A 21 -0.43 10.06 -9.30
C PRO A 21 0.28 8.98 -10.11
N VAL A 22 1.60 9.06 -10.24
CA VAL A 22 2.41 8.16 -11.09
C VAL A 22 2.11 6.67 -10.81
N TYR A 23 1.93 6.31 -9.54
CA TYR A 23 1.63 4.95 -9.12
C TYR A 23 0.20 4.49 -9.51
N PHE A 24 -0.73 5.37 -9.83
CA PHE A 24 -2.10 5.03 -10.26
C PHE A 24 -2.32 5.07 -11.79
N ARG A 25 -1.30 5.40 -12.58
CA ARG A 25 -1.44 5.64 -14.04
C ARG A 25 -1.66 4.40 -14.89
N THR A 26 -1.44 3.20 -14.36
CA THR A 26 -1.65 1.96 -15.11
C THR A 26 -2.90 1.24 -14.63
N PRO A 27 -3.65 0.56 -15.50
CA PRO A 27 -4.87 -0.15 -15.09
C PRO A 27 -4.56 -1.25 -14.07
N ARG A 28 -3.39 -1.89 -14.16
CA ARG A 28 -2.95 -2.93 -13.23
C ARG A 28 -2.53 -2.38 -11.87
N SER A 29 -2.18 -1.11 -11.75
CA SER A 29 -1.68 -0.62 -10.46
C SER A 29 -2.77 -0.56 -9.39
N LYS A 30 -4.04 -0.37 -9.76
CA LYS A 30 -5.18 -0.48 -8.82
C LYS A 30 -5.24 -1.86 -8.16
N LEU A 31 -4.98 -2.92 -8.93
CA LEU A 31 -4.94 -4.30 -8.43
C LEU A 31 -3.77 -4.55 -7.47
N MET A 32 -2.71 -3.73 -7.52
CA MET A 32 -1.57 -3.83 -6.60
C MET A 32 -1.76 -2.95 -5.37
N ILE A 33 -2.24 -1.72 -5.55
CA ILE A 33 -2.32 -0.71 -4.50
C ILE A 33 -3.41 -1.03 -3.49
N TYR A 34 -4.59 -1.46 -3.94
CA TYR A 34 -5.69 -1.77 -3.02
C TYR A 34 -5.39 -2.89 -2.03
N PRO A 35 -4.90 -4.08 -2.44
CA PRO A 35 -4.54 -5.10 -1.46
C PRO A 35 -3.36 -4.68 -0.58
N TYR A 36 -2.40 -3.92 -1.12
CA TYR A 36 -1.30 -3.36 -0.32
C TYR A 36 -1.83 -2.45 0.80
N LEU A 37 -2.72 -1.51 0.49
CA LEU A 37 -3.31 -0.60 1.47
C LEU A 37 -4.15 -1.35 2.52
N ALA A 38 -4.88 -2.38 2.11
CA ALA A 38 -5.65 -3.22 3.04
C ALA A 38 -4.73 -3.94 4.03
N LEU A 39 -3.67 -4.60 3.55
CA LEU A 39 -2.72 -5.30 4.40
C LEU A 39 -1.98 -4.34 5.32
N TRP A 40 -1.57 -3.18 4.80
CA TRP A 40 -0.87 -2.17 5.57
C TRP A 40 -1.75 -1.59 6.68
N GLY A 41 -3.00 -1.24 6.37
CA GLY A 41 -3.97 -0.74 7.35
C GLY A 41 -4.29 -1.76 8.44
N LEU A 42 -4.52 -3.02 8.07
CA LEU A 42 -4.74 -4.10 9.04
C LEU A 42 -3.53 -4.30 9.95
N SER A 43 -2.32 -4.28 9.38
CA SER A 43 -1.08 -4.42 10.15
C SER A 43 -0.89 -3.27 11.14
N LEU A 44 -1.23 -2.04 10.74
CA LEU A 44 -1.15 -0.86 11.60
C LEU A 44 -2.14 -0.94 12.77
N VAL A 45 -3.39 -1.34 12.51
CA VAL A 45 -4.39 -1.51 13.57
C VAL A 45 -3.97 -2.63 14.53
N GLY A 46 -3.49 -3.76 13.99
CA GLY A 46 -3.01 -4.88 14.79
C GLY A 46 -1.83 -4.51 15.69
N SER A 47 -0.86 -3.74 15.18
CA SER A 47 0.30 -3.31 15.97
C SER A 47 -0.10 -2.34 17.09
N LEU A 48 -0.96 -1.36 16.79
CA LEU A 48 -1.48 -0.43 17.80
C LEU A 48 -2.28 -1.16 18.89
N TRP A 49 -3.12 -2.12 18.51
CA TRP A 49 -3.86 -2.96 19.47
C TRP A 49 -2.91 -3.74 20.39
N GLY A 50 -1.85 -4.34 19.82
CA GLY A 50 -0.81 -5.03 20.57
C GLY A 50 -0.12 -4.12 21.59
N VAL A 51 0.28 -2.92 21.18
CA VAL A 51 0.90 -1.91 22.07
C VAL A 51 -0.04 -1.52 23.22
N MET A 52 -1.32 -1.25 22.92
CA MET A 52 -2.29 -0.89 23.96
C MET A 52 -2.49 -2.01 24.99
N ASN A 53 -2.47 -3.26 24.57
CA ASN A 53 -2.56 -4.39 25.49
C ASN A 53 -1.30 -4.55 26.35
N LEU A 54 -0.11 -4.34 25.77
CA LEU A 54 1.15 -4.35 26.53
C LEU A 54 1.15 -3.26 27.61
N VAL A 55 0.76 -2.03 27.27
CA VAL A 55 0.65 -0.93 28.24
C VAL A 55 -0.36 -1.27 29.34
N ARG A 56 -1.52 -1.83 28.99
CA ARG A 56 -2.53 -2.24 29.98
C ARG A 56 -1.98 -3.30 30.94
N VAL A 57 -1.34 -4.34 30.42
CA VAL A 57 -0.76 -5.42 31.25
C VAL A 57 0.35 -4.88 32.14
N PHE A 58 1.26 -4.07 31.59
CA PHE A 58 2.34 -3.45 32.37
C PHE A 58 1.80 -2.55 33.50
N SER A 59 0.74 -1.78 33.23
CA SER A 59 0.12 -0.93 34.25
C SER A 59 -0.56 -1.74 35.35
N LEU A 60 -1.08 -2.93 35.05
CA LEU A 60 -1.68 -3.82 36.06
C LEU A 60 -0.61 -4.46 36.94
N ILE A 61 0.54 -4.84 36.37
CA ILE A 61 1.65 -5.44 37.11
C ILE A 61 2.29 -4.46 38.10
N ASN A 62 2.43 -3.18 37.75
CA ASN A 62 3.04 -2.16 38.61
C ASN A 62 2.04 -1.48 39.56
N LYS A 63 0.83 -2.01 39.71
CA LYS A 63 -0.21 -1.43 40.57
C LYS A 63 -0.19 -2.00 41.99
N ASP A 64 0.62 -3.02 42.24
CA ASP A 64 0.97 -3.56 43.56
C ASP A 64 2.24 -2.91 44.11
#